data_AF-A0A6A6IFX1-F1
#
_entry.id   AF-A0A6A6IFX1-F1
#
_cell.length_a   1.000
_cell.length_b   1.000
_cell.length_c   1.000
_cell.angle_alpha   90.00
_cell.angle_beta   90.00
_cell.angle_gamma   90.00
#
_symmetry.space_group_name_H-M   'P 1'
#
loop_
_entity.id
_entity.type
_entity.pdbx_description
1 polymer ?
#
loop_
_entity_poly.entity_id
_entity_poly.type
_entity_poly.pdbx_seq_one_letter_code
_entity_poly.pdbx_strand_id
1 'polypeptide(L)'
;MGCSRLLLSLAAVFDFALAITLLSLFASAYTSCFLTTLWQVGGTKGWNSDPHQRVYYYANYREPPPVPSVWDESLTKCSLCISVVTLVVWIARLSLQRGSLDVYGSLITNALYDVLLAALWTYSTTAQNSPDVSDPEHISLRPWHLERGCRDGGPRSRRACGVLSAAYGLSVVAV
;
A
#
# COMPACT_ATOMS: atom_id res chain seq x y z
N MET A 1 -24.45 21.77 19.84
CA MET A 1 -24.73 21.00 18.60
C MET A 1 -23.87 21.41 17.40
N GLY A 2 -23.42 22.67 17.25
CA GLY A 2 -22.60 23.11 16.10
C GLY A 2 -21.16 22.55 16.04
N CYS A 3 -20.46 22.47 17.18
CA CYS A 3 -19.07 22.02 17.24
C CYS A 3 -18.88 20.56 16.78
N SER A 4 -19.78 19.65 17.19
CA SER A 4 -19.72 18.22 16.81
C SER A 4 -19.95 18.00 15.31
N ARG A 5 -20.84 18.77 14.67
CA ARG A 5 -21.08 18.67 13.22
C ARG A 5 -19.89 19.16 12.39
N LEU A 6 -19.20 20.21 12.87
CA LEU A 6 -18.00 20.71 12.22
C LEU A 6 -16.86 19.69 12.26
N LEU A 7 -16.62 19.08 13.42
CA LEU A 7 -15.60 18.03 13.59
C LEU A 7 -15.87 16.82 12.69
N LEU A 8 -17.12 16.35 12.63
CA LEU A 8 -17.51 15.24 11.75
C LEU A 8 -17.31 15.58 10.26
N SER A 9 -17.61 16.82 9.86
CA SER A 9 -17.39 17.26 8.47
C SER A 9 -15.91 17.34 8.11
N LEU A 10 -15.05 17.79 9.02
CA LEU A 10 -13.61 17.84 8.82
C LEU A 10 -13.01 16.43 8.72
N ALA A 11 -13.42 15.52 9.60
CA ALA A 11 -13.02 14.12 9.54
C ALA A 11 -13.43 13.48 8.20
N ALA A 12 -14.68 13.69 7.75
CA ALA A 12 -15.15 13.13 6.48
C ALA A 12 -14.37 13.68 5.26
N VAL A 13 -13.99 14.97 5.27
CA VAL A 13 -13.16 15.55 4.20
C VAL A 13 -11.74 14.97 4.23
N PHE A 14 -11.18 14.78 5.42
CA PHE A 14 -9.88 14.14 5.58
C PHE A 14 -9.87 12.71 5.06
N ASP A 15 -10.85 11.89 5.46
CA ASP A 15 -10.99 10.50 5.00
C ASP A 15 -11.15 10.41 3.48
N PHE A 16 -11.92 11.34 2.89
CA PHE A 16 -12.08 11.42 1.43
C PHE A 16 -10.75 11.73 0.73
N ALA A 17 -10.04 12.75 1.21
CA ALA A 17 -8.75 13.13 0.64
C ALA A 17 -7.73 11.98 0.77
N LEU A 18 -7.70 11.30 1.90
CA LEU A 18 -6.86 10.13 2.13
C LEU A 18 -7.20 8.98 1.17
N ALA A 19 -8.49 8.66 1.01
CA ALA A 19 -8.94 7.60 0.11
C ALA A 19 -8.59 7.89 -1.36
N ILE A 20 -8.83 9.12 -1.83
CA ILE A 20 -8.51 9.52 -3.21
C ILE A 20 -7.00 9.55 -3.47
N THR A 21 -6.22 10.02 -2.51
CA THR A 21 -4.75 10.04 -2.65
C THR A 21 -4.17 8.63 -2.69
N LEU A 22 -4.58 7.74 -1.77
CA LEU A 22 -4.16 6.33 -1.77
C LEU A 22 -4.57 5.63 -3.08
N LEU A 23 -5.81 5.81 -3.52
CA LEU A 23 -6.29 5.27 -4.80
C LEU A 23 -5.42 5.74 -5.97
N SER A 24 -5.10 7.04 -6.02
CA SER A 24 -4.28 7.62 -7.09
C SER A 24 -2.84 7.07 -7.08
N LEU A 25 -2.23 6.96 -5.89
CA LEU A 25 -0.89 6.41 -5.73
C LEU A 25 -0.83 4.95 -6.17
N PHE A 26 -1.73 4.10 -5.67
CA PHE A 26 -1.74 2.68 -6.05
C PHE A 26 -2.15 2.45 -7.51
N ALA A 27 -3.04 3.26 -8.08
CA ALA A 27 -3.37 3.19 -9.51
C ALA A 27 -2.15 3.54 -10.38
N SER A 28 -1.38 4.56 -9.99
CA SER A 28 -0.15 4.93 -10.68
C SER A 28 0.94 3.85 -10.53
N ALA A 29 1.06 3.26 -9.34
CA ALA A 29 2.02 2.21 -9.05
C ALA A 29 1.73 0.93 -9.84
N TYR A 30 0.46 0.56 -9.94
CA TYR A 30 0.00 -0.59 -10.72
C TYR A 30 0.28 -0.43 -12.21
N THR A 31 -0.04 0.73 -12.79
CA THR A 31 0.11 0.98 -14.24
C THR A 31 1.56 1.15 -14.69
N SER A 32 2.45 1.58 -13.79
CA SER A 32 3.82 1.98 -14.14
C SER A 32 4.90 0.98 -13.73
N CYS A 33 4.52 -0.22 -13.27
CA CYS A 33 5.44 -1.28 -12.81
C CYS A 33 6.51 -0.77 -11.83
N PHE A 34 6.11 0.13 -10.91
CA PHE A 34 7.05 0.79 -9.99
C PHE A 34 7.74 -0.22 -9.07
N LEU A 35 7.02 -1.24 -8.61
CA LEU A 35 7.57 -2.26 -7.72
C LEU A 35 8.69 -3.06 -8.38
N THR A 36 8.48 -3.49 -9.62
CA THR A 36 9.49 -4.19 -10.44
C THR A 36 10.74 -3.34 -10.66
N THR A 37 10.56 -2.04 -10.89
CA THR A 37 11.68 -1.10 -11.03
C THR A 37 12.48 -0.99 -9.74
N LEU A 38 11.82 -0.93 -8.58
CA LEU A 38 12.51 -0.89 -7.28
C LEU A 38 13.22 -2.20 -6.97
N TRP A 39 12.61 -3.34 -7.30
CA TRP A 39 13.21 -4.65 -7.10
C TRP A 39 14.51 -4.78 -7.91
N GLN A 40 14.48 -4.44 -9.20
CA GLN A 40 15.66 -4.47 -10.08
C GLN A 40 16.77 -3.53 -9.59
N VAL A 41 16.43 -2.29 -9.23
CA VAL A 41 17.45 -1.30 -8.80
C VAL A 41 18.09 -1.70 -7.47
N GLY A 42 17.33 -2.26 -6.53
CA GLY A 42 17.92 -2.77 -5.30
C GLY A 42 18.76 -4.03 -5.53
N GLY A 43 18.28 -4.96 -6.36
CA GLY A 43 19.00 -6.20 -6.71
C GLY A 43 20.35 -5.92 -7.36
N THR A 44 20.38 -5.05 -8.37
CA THR A 44 21.62 -4.60 -9.03
C THR A 44 22.61 -3.89 -8.10
N LYS A 45 22.16 -3.40 -6.95
CA LYS A 45 23.01 -2.77 -5.92
C LYS A 45 23.29 -3.67 -4.72
N GLY A 46 22.78 -4.91 -4.75
CA GLY A 46 22.92 -5.88 -3.66
C GLY A 46 22.19 -5.47 -2.38
N TRP A 47 21.07 -4.76 -2.47
CA TRP A 47 20.29 -4.33 -1.28
C TRP A 47 19.15 -5.29 -0.93
N ASN A 48 18.80 -6.18 -1.84
CA ASN A 48 17.76 -7.19 -1.75
C ASN A 48 18.00 -8.22 -2.87
N SER A 49 17.15 -9.23 -2.96
CA SER A 49 17.26 -10.24 -4.03
C SER A 49 17.21 -9.61 -5.42
N ASP A 50 17.93 -10.20 -6.38
CA ASP A 50 17.92 -9.75 -7.76
C ASP A 50 16.90 -10.54 -8.61
N PRO A 51 15.87 -9.89 -9.20
CA PRO A 51 14.92 -10.56 -10.07
C PRO A 51 15.58 -11.24 -11.28
N HIS A 52 16.76 -10.78 -11.72
CA HIS A 52 17.51 -11.40 -12.82
C HIS A 52 18.03 -12.79 -12.46
N GLN A 53 18.23 -13.12 -11.18
CA GLN A 53 18.59 -14.48 -10.77
C GLN A 53 17.51 -15.47 -11.20
N ARG A 54 16.22 -15.11 -11.12
CA ARG A 54 15.14 -16.01 -11.56
C ARG A 54 15.23 -16.35 -13.04
N VAL A 55 15.58 -15.36 -13.88
CA VAL A 55 15.81 -15.57 -15.31
C VAL A 55 17.01 -16.48 -15.54
N TYR A 56 18.10 -16.27 -14.79
CA TYR A 56 19.27 -17.14 -14.84
C TYR A 56 18.94 -18.59 -14.47
N TYR A 57 18.20 -18.81 -13.38
CA TYR A 57 17.80 -20.17 -12.96
C TYR A 57 16.92 -20.84 -14.01
N TYR A 58 15.95 -20.12 -14.57
CA TYR A 58 15.11 -20.63 -15.65
C TYR A 58 15.94 -21.03 -16.89
N ALA A 59 16.88 -20.18 -17.30
CA ALA A 59 17.77 -20.46 -18.44
C ALA A 59 18.72 -21.66 -18.22
N ASN A 60 19.00 -22.00 -16.95
CA ASN A 60 19.85 -23.11 -16.56
C ASN A 60 19.07 -24.35 -16.08
N TYR A 61 17.76 -24.43 -16.36
CA TYR A 61 16.89 -25.53 -15.93
C TYR A 61 16.93 -25.80 -14.41
N ARG A 62 17.10 -24.74 -13.61
CA ARG A 62 17.05 -24.80 -12.14
C ARG A 62 15.75 -24.19 -11.65
N GLU A 63 15.27 -24.66 -10.49
CA GLU A 63 14.09 -24.07 -9.84
C GLU A 63 14.39 -22.62 -9.42
N PRO A 64 13.64 -21.63 -9.93
CA PRO A 64 13.89 -20.24 -9.59
C PRO A 64 13.50 -19.96 -8.13
N PRO A 65 14.21 -19.05 -7.44
CA PRO A 65 13.83 -18.65 -6.11
C PRO A 65 12.41 -18.05 -6.10
N PRO A 66 11.67 -18.23 -4.98
CA PRO A 66 10.31 -17.69 -4.84
C PRO A 66 10.34 -16.16 -4.89
N VAL A 67 9.25 -15.55 -5.37
CA VAL A 67 9.09 -14.09 -5.32
C VAL A 67 8.87 -13.67 -3.88
N PRO A 68 9.67 -12.75 -3.34
CA PRO A 68 9.41 -12.17 -2.02
C PRO A 68 8.06 -11.46 -2.02
N SER A 69 7.29 -11.62 -0.96
CA SER A 69 5.94 -11.03 -0.84
C SER A 69 5.94 -9.52 -1.08
N VAL A 70 7.00 -8.82 -0.67
CA VAL A 70 7.11 -7.37 -0.82
C VAL A 70 7.31 -6.91 -2.26
N TRP A 71 7.82 -7.79 -3.14
CA TRP A 71 8.05 -7.51 -4.56
C TRP A 71 6.99 -8.14 -5.47
N ASP A 72 5.97 -8.80 -4.89
CA ASP A 72 4.86 -9.38 -5.64
C ASP A 72 3.91 -8.28 -6.14
N GLU A 73 3.64 -8.25 -7.45
CA GLU A 73 2.68 -7.32 -8.05
C GLU A 73 1.26 -7.47 -7.48
N SER A 74 0.94 -8.67 -6.97
CA SER A 74 -0.33 -8.97 -6.31
C SER A 74 -0.56 -8.07 -5.10
N LEU A 75 0.51 -7.66 -4.40
CA LEU A 75 0.43 -6.74 -3.27
C LEU A 75 -0.11 -5.35 -3.67
N THR A 76 0.37 -4.84 -4.81
CA THR A 76 -0.07 -3.54 -5.34
C THR A 76 -1.53 -3.62 -5.79
N LYS A 77 -1.94 -4.73 -6.41
CA LYS A 77 -3.34 -4.99 -6.77
C LYS A 77 -4.25 -5.06 -5.55
N CYS A 78 -3.85 -5.78 -4.50
CA CYS A 78 -4.60 -5.85 -3.25
C CYS A 78 -4.77 -4.47 -2.61
N SER A 79 -3.70 -3.68 -2.54
CA SER A 79 -3.75 -2.33 -1.94
C SER A 79 -4.59 -1.34 -2.77
N LEU A 80 -4.58 -1.49 -4.10
CA LEU A 80 -5.50 -0.78 -4.99
C LEU A 80 -6.96 -1.14 -4.71
N CYS A 81 -7.28 -2.43 -4.58
CA CYS A 81 -8.62 -2.89 -4.21
C CYS A 81 -9.06 -2.36 -2.85
N ILE A 82 -8.19 -2.37 -1.84
CA ILE A 82 -8.46 -1.81 -0.51
C ILE A 82 -8.76 -0.31 -0.60
N SER A 83 -8.04 0.43 -1.45
CA SER A 83 -8.30 1.85 -1.68
C SER A 83 -9.69 2.09 -2.31
N VAL A 84 -10.11 1.24 -3.26
CA VAL A 84 -11.46 1.29 -3.83
C VAL A 84 -12.52 0.98 -2.77
N VAL A 85 -12.31 -0.07 -1.95
CA VAL A 85 -13.21 -0.41 -0.85
C VAL A 85 -13.33 0.75 0.15
N THR A 86 -12.21 1.40 0.49
CA THR A 86 -12.18 2.57 1.37
C THR A 86 -13.07 3.70 0.81
N LEU A 87 -12.96 4.00 -0.49
CA LEU A 87 -13.80 5.00 -1.15
C LEU A 87 -15.29 4.60 -1.14
N VAL A 88 -15.61 3.33 -1.41
CA VAL A 88 -16.98 2.82 -1.37
C VAL A 88 -17.59 2.93 0.03
N VAL A 89 -16.82 2.57 1.07
CA VAL A 89 -17.23 2.72 2.46
C VAL A 89 -17.49 4.19 2.79
N TRP A 90 -16.64 5.10 2.33
CA TRP A 90 -16.87 6.54 2.52
C TRP A 90 -18.18 7.02 1.86
N ILE A 91 -18.49 6.58 0.63
CA ILE A 91 -19.76 6.88 -0.05
C ILE A 91 -20.95 6.31 0.74
N ALA A 92 -20.81 5.09 1.27
CA ALA A 92 -21.83 4.47 2.11
C ALA A 92 -22.07 5.30 3.38
N ARG A 93 -21.01 5.74 4.06
CA ARG A 93 -21.09 6.63 5.25
C ARG A 93 -21.83 7.93 4.96
N LEU A 94 -21.53 8.58 3.83
CA LEU A 94 -22.26 9.79 3.42
C LEU A 94 -23.75 9.52 3.17
N SER A 95 -24.07 8.38 2.57
CA SER A 95 -25.46 7.99 2.31
C SER A 95 -26.22 7.72 3.61
N LEU A 96 -25.58 7.03 4.57
CA LEU A 96 -26.12 6.78 5.90
C LEU A 96 -26.34 8.07 6.69
N GLN A 97 -25.43 9.04 6.59
CA GLN A 97 -25.55 10.34 7.24
C GLN A 97 -26.74 11.18 6.72
N ARG A 98 -27.10 11.00 5.44
CA ARG A 98 -28.26 11.65 4.83
C ARG A 98 -29.58 10.89 5.07
N GLY A 99 -29.49 9.59 5.34
CA GLY A 99 -30.64 8.73 5.60
C GLY A 99 -31.22 8.87 7.01
N SER A 100 -32.41 8.33 7.22
CA SER A 100 -33.14 8.35 8.50
C SER A 100 -32.87 7.13 9.37
N LEU A 101 -31.64 6.60 9.37
CA LEU A 101 -31.28 5.49 10.26
C LEU A 101 -31.20 5.99 11.70
N ASP A 102 -31.61 5.14 12.63
CA ASP A 102 -31.52 5.45 14.06
C ASP A 102 -30.05 5.62 14.49
N VAL A 103 -29.83 6.44 15.53
CA VAL A 103 -28.49 6.83 16.01
C VAL A 103 -27.65 5.60 16.36
N TYR A 104 -28.25 4.61 17.00
CA TYR A 104 -27.57 3.35 17.35
C TYR A 104 -27.17 2.52 16.13
N GLY A 105 -28.05 2.45 15.12
CA GLY A 105 -27.76 1.73 13.87
C GLY A 105 -26.61 2.37 13.08
N SER A 106 -26.59 3.71 13.02
CA SER A 106 -25.49 4.46 12.39
C SER A 106 -24.17 4.27 13.15
N LEU A 107 -24.20 4.31 14.49
CA LEU A 107 -23.01 4.10 15.32
C LEU A 107 -22.38 2.72 15.09
N ILE A 108 -23.18 1.65 15.19
CA ILE A 108 -22.70 0.27 15.02
C ILE A 108 -22.16 0.06 13.60
N THR A 109 -22.87 0.53 12.59
CA THR A 109 -22.46 0.37 11.18
C THR A 109 -21.14 1.08 10.91
N ASN A 110 -20.96 2.30 11.42
CA ASN A 110 -19.70 3.03 11.27
C ASN A 110 -18.53 2.32 11.97
N ALA A 111 -18.75 1.83 13.19
CA ALA A 111 -17.73 1.08 13.94
C ALA A 111 -17.31 -0.21 13.21
N LEU A 112 -18.25 -0.94 12.62
CA LEU A 112 -17.94 -2.12 11.81
C LEU A 112 -17.10 -1.77 10.58
N TYR A 113 -17.39 -0.65 9.92
CA TYR A 113 -16.58 -0.15 8.82
C TYR A 113 -15.17 0.25 9.27
N ASP A 114 -15.02 0.90 10.42
CA ASP A 114 -13.70 1.26 10.96
C ASP A 114 -12.87 -0.01 11.23
N VAL A 115 -13.46 -1.01 11.89
CA VAL A 115 -12.77 -2.30 12.16
C VAL A 115 -12.37 -3.00 10.87
N LEU A 116 -13.26 -3.04 9.87
CA LEU A 116 -12.96 -3.64 8.57
C LEU A 116 -11.81 -2.93 7.86
N LEU A 117 -11.86 -1.59 7.78
CA LEU A 117 -10.83 -0.81 7.10
C LEU A 117 -9.49 -0.89 7.83
N ALA A 118 -9.49 -0.81 9.17
CA ALA A 118 -8.27 -0.96 9.97
C ALA A 118 -7.62 -2.33 9.74
N ALA A 119 -8.40 -3.42 9.68
CA ALA A 119 -7.88 -4.76 9.40
C ALA A 119 -7.26 -4.86 7.99
N LEU A 120 -7.93 -4.30 6.97
CA LEU A 120 -7.44 -4.30 5.59
C LEU A 120 -6.16 -3.47 5.45
N TRP A 121 -6.12 -2.26 6.00
CA TRP A 121 -4.93 -1.40 5.95
C TRP A 121 -3.77 -1.96 6.79
N THR A 122 -4.05 -2.63 7.91
CA THR A 122 -3.02 -3.35 8.68
C THR A 122 -2.39 -4.47 7.85
N TYR A 123 -3.21 -5.25 7.14
CA TYR A 123 -2.69 -6.29 6.24
C TYR A 123 -1.85 -5.69 5.09
N SER A 124 -2.33 -4.62 4.46
CA SER A 124 -1.59 -3.96 3.37
C SER A 124 -0.25 -3.39 3.85
N THR A 125 -0.23 -2.70 5.00
CA THR A 125 1.00 -2.08 5.55
C THR A 125 2.03 -3.12 5.99
N THR A 126 1.60 -4.20 6.62
CA THR A 126 2.49 -5.30 7.02
C THR A 126 3.09 -5.99 5.81
N ALA A 127 2.32 -6.21 4.75
CA ALA A 127 2.81 -6.80 3.52
C ALA A 127 3.74 -5.84 2.72
N GLN A 128 3.45 -4.54 2.70
CA GLN A 128 4.35 -3.51 2.13
C GLN A 128 5.69 -3.39 2.85
N ASN A 129 5.75 -3.74 4.13
CA ASN A 129 6.98 -3.75 4.93
C ASN A 129 7.49 -5.18 5.20
N SER A 130 7.10 -6.15 4.36
CA SER A 130 7.55 -7.54 4.53
C SER A 130 9.01 -7.71 4.11
N PRO A 131 9.74 -8.66 4.73
CA PRO A 131 11.14 -8.91 4.42
C PRO A 131 11.30 -9.64 3.08
N ASP A 132 12.47 -9.48 2.49
CA ASP A 132 12.99 -10.28 1.39
C ASP A 132 14.17 -11.13 1.88
N VAL A 133 13.89 -12.43 2.01
CA VAL A 133 14.83 -13.47 2.47
C VAL A 133 15.05 -14.52 1.39
N SER A 134 14.69 -14.22 0.13
CA SER A 134 14.75 -15.19 -0.97
C SER A 134 16.17 -15.47 -1.44
N ASP A 135 17.09 -14.52 -1.25
CA ASP A 135 18.51 -14.64 -1.54
C ASP A 135 19.31 -14.60 -0.22
N PRO A 136 19.95 -15.71 0.21
CA PRO A 136 20.76 -15.77 1.42
C PRO A 136 21.96 -14.80 1.42
N GLU A 137 22.47 -14.40 0.25
CA GLU A 137 23.58 -13.46 0.13
C GLU A 137 23.13 -12.00 0.25
N HIS A 138 21.86 -11.71 -0.06
CA HIS A 138 21.29 -10.35 -0.11
C HIS A 138 19.99 -10.23 0.70
N ILE A 139 20.06 -10.54 2.00
CA ILE A 139 18.92 -10.47 2.91
C ILE A 139 18.51 -9.00 3.16
N SER A 140 17.21 -8.72 3.01
CA SER A 140 16.60 -7.43 3.26
C SER A 140 15.45 -7.59 4.25
N LEU A 141 15.64 -7.14 5.50
CA LEU A 141 14.61 -7.25 6.55
C LEU A 141 13.44 -6.30 6.33
N ARG A 142 13.69 -5.19 5.64
CA ARG A 142 12.66 -4.26 5.15
C ARG A 142 13.05 -3.77 3.77
N PRO A 143 12.06 -3.32 2.97
CA PRO A 143 12.35 -2.81 1.63
C PRO A 143 13.31 -1.65 1.66
N TRP A 144 14.35 -1.73 0.84
CA TRP A 144 15.44 -0.74 0.81
C TRP A 144 14.95 0.70 0.60
N HIS A 145 13.84 0.89 -0.13
CA HIS A 145 13.28 2.21 -0.44
C HIS A 145 12.68 2.91 0.79
N LEU A 146 12.35 2.15 1.84
CA LEU A 146 11.92 2.67 3.14
C LEU A 146 13.10 2.95 4.07
N GLU A 147 14.17 2.16 3.99
CA GLU A 147 15.34 2.30 4.87
C GLU A 147 16.33 3.38 4.40
N ARG A 148 16.62 3.41 3.09
CA ARG A 148 17.66 4.26 2.48
C ARG A 148 17.09 5.52 1.85
N GLY A 149 15.80 5.50 1.52
CA GLY A 149 15.11 6.59 0.84
C GLY A 149 15.47 6.73 -0.65
N CYS A 150 14.82 7.71 -1.30
CA CYS A 150 14.76 7.76 -2.76
C CYS A 150 15.98 8.40 -3.45
N ARG A 151 16.89 8.99 -2.68
CA ARG A 151 18.11 9.59 -3.24
C ARG A 151 19.09 8.51 -3.69
N ASP A 152 19.23 7.47 -2.90
CA ASP A 152 20.22 6.41 -3.09
C ASP A 152 19.89 5.53 -4.30
N GLY A 153 18.60 5.34 -4.60
CA GLY A 153 18.11 4.57 -5.75
C GLY A 153 18.56 5.13 -7.11
N GLY A 154 18.89 6.43 -7.19
CA GLY A 154 19.26 7.10 -8.43
C GLY A 154 18.04 7.59 -9.22
N PRO A 155 18.25 8.20 -10.40
CA PRO A 155 17.18 8.90 -11.14
C PRO A 155 16.09 7.96 -11.65
N ARG A 156 16.44 6.72 -12.05
CA ARG A 156 15.50 5.74 -12.62
C ARG A 156 14.40 5.33 -11.63
N SER A 157 14.76 5.09 -10.37
CA SER A 157 13.83 4.64 -9.34
C SER A 157 13.22 5.77 -8.51
N ARG A 158 13.66 7.02 -8.68
CA ARG A 158 13.27 8.13 -7.80
C ARG A 158 11.76 8.34 -7.74
N ARG A 159 11.08 8.30 -8.89
CA ARG A 159 9.62 8.45 -8.97
C ARG A 159 8.90 7.26 -8.33
N ALA A 160 9.30 6.05 -8.68
CA ALA A 160 8.73 4.82 -8.12
C ALA A 160 8.87 4.78 -6.60
N CYS A 161 10.06 5.12 -6.09
CA CYS A 161 10.33 5.21 -4.66
C CYS A 161 9.46 6.27 -3.99
N GLY A 162 9.39 7.48 -4.52
CA GLY A 162 8.58 8.54 -3.91
C GLY A 162 7.10 8.17 -3.81
N VAL A 163 6.55 7.55 -4.87
CA VAL A 163 5.16 7.08 -4.89
C VAL A 163 4.93 5.95 -3.88
N LEU A 164 5.76 4.91 -3.88
CA LEU A 164 5.57 3.76 -3.00
C LEU A 164 5.87 4.08 -1.53
N SER A 165 6.88 4.90 -1.24
CA SER A 165 7.13 5.40 0.12
C SER A 165 5.98 6.27 0.63
N ALA A 166 5.41 7.15 -0.21
CA ALA A 166 4.26 7.95 0.16
C ALA A 166 3.00 7.08 0.36
N ALA A 167 2.79 6.09 -0.52
CA ALA A 167 1.69 5.14 -0.39
C ALA A 167 1.78 4.35 0.91
N TYR A 168 2.96 3.86 1.27
CA TYR A 168 3.20 3.20 2.55
C TYR A 168 2.90 4.12 3.74
N GLY A 169 3.44 5.34 3.75
CA GLY A 169 3.20 6.31 4.82
C GLY A 169 1.72 6.64 5.01
N LEU A 170 0.99 6.86 3.92
CA LEU A 170 -0.46 7.11 3.97
C LEU A 170 -1.27 5.86 4.35
N SER A 171 -0.80 4.67 3.97
CA SER A 171 -1.43 3.40 4.37
C SER A 171 -1.32 3.20 5.88
N VAL A 172 -0.21 3.62 6.51
CA VAL A 172 -0.04 3.61 7.97
C VAL A 172 -0.98 4.60 8.66
N VAL A 173 -1.21 5.78 8.06
CA VAL A 173 -2.19 6.76 8.56
C VAL A 173 -3.64 6.26 8.43
N ALA A 174 -3.90 5.36 7.49
CA ALA A 174 -5.23 4.80 7.24
C ALA A 174 -5.61 3.62 8.16
N VAL A 175 -4.68 3.15 9.02
CA VAL A 175 -4.94 2.16 10.08
C VAL A 175 -5.54 2.85 11.29
#